data_AF-A0AAF1K921-F1
#
_entry.id   AF-A0AAF1K921-F1
#
_cell.length_a   1.000
_cell.length_b   1.000
_cell.length_c   1.000
_cell.angle_alpha   90.00
_cell.angle_beta   90.00
_cell.angle_gamma   90.00
#
_symmetry.space_group_name_H-M   'P 1'
#
loop_
_entity.id
_entity.type
_entity.pdbx_description
1 polymer ?
#
loop_
_entity_poly.entity_id
_entity_poly.type
_entity_poly.pdbx_seq_one_letter_code
_entity_poly.pdbx_strand_id
1 'polypeptide(L)'
;MSAISAVGLREIILARGRLESLLVDAPLSAADLTAMRTICDMQAALRSVPTSTPSGYGSLHRSYDRQIRDMLATKLKAPLIAGWLANLWDRSERYLNYFERTGAGAAPCFDWTPFIEAKALANDEEAAANLEEACMAFARFSQSSLLSSELVAPEAAPPAPRAARAKTALLPQPTRRERSSKRTT
;
A
#
# COMPACT_ATOMS: atom_id res chain seq x y z
N MET A 1 0.32 13.69 -4.60
CA MET A 1 0.04 12.53 -3.70
C MET A 1 -1.13 12.91 -2.81
N SER A 2 -2.15 12.06 -2.64
CA SER A 2 -3.30 12.37 -1.76
C SER A 2 -2.93 12.18 -0.29
N ALA A 3 -3.52 12.98 0.60
CA ALA A 3 -3.36 12.84 2.04
C ALA A 3 -4.02 11.55 2.58
N ILE A 4 -3.50 11.05 3.71
CA ILE A 4 -4.19 10.03 4.53
C ILE A 4 -5.43 10.69 5.12
N SER A 5 -6.60 10.07 4.95
CA SER A 5 -7.87 10.64 5.42
C SER A 5 -8.89 9.54 5.76
N ALA A 6 -9.83 9.85 6.65
CA ALA A 6 -10.93 8.95 6.99
C ALA A 6 -11.80 8.60 5.78
N VAL A 7 -12.08 9.59 4.92
CA VAL A 7 -12.85 9.39 3.68
C VAL A 7 -12.10 8.43 2.74
N GLY A 8 -10.82 8.66 2.50
CA GLY A 8 -10.01 7.79 1.65
C GLY A 8 -9.87 6.37 2.21
N LEU A 9 -9.78 6.21 3.54
CA LEU A 9 -9.77 4.88 4.15
C LEU A 9 -11.10 4.16 3.94
N ARG A 10 -12.23 4.86 4.12
CA ARG A 10 -13.57 4.29 3.90
C ARG A 10 -13.75 3.82 2.46
N GLU A 11 -13.32 4.61 1.48
CA GLU A 11 -13.35 4.22 0.06
C GLU A 11 -12.53 2.94 -0.18
N ILE A 12 -11.33 2.85 0.41
CA ILE A 12 -10.49 1.65 0.29
C ILE A 12 -11.19 0.44 0.90
N ILE A 13 -11.73 0.54 2.11
CA ILE A 13 -12.40 -0.59 2.78
C ILE A 13 -13.57 -1.12 1.92
N LEU A 14 -14.42 -0.22 1.42
CA LEU A 14 -15.55 -0.59 0.58
C LEU A 14 -15.10 -1.21 -0.75
N ALA A 15 -14.11 -0.61 -1.40
CA ALA A 15 -13.56 -1.11 -2.66
C ALA A 15 -12.92 -2.48 -2.49
N ARG A 16 -12.20 -2.74 -1.37
CA ARG A 16 -11.57 -4.04 -1.09
C ARG A 16 -12.63 -5.12 -0.92
N GLY A 17 -13.64 -4.87 -0.08
CA GLY A 17 -14.73 -5.83 0.12
C GLY A 17 -15.43 -6.20 -1.19
N ARG A 18 -15.63 -5.23 -2.10
CA ARG A 18 -16.28 -5.51 -3.38
C ARG A 18 -15.36 -6.17 -4.41
N LEU A 19 -14.15 -5.66 -4.60
CA LEU A 19 -13.26 -6.11 -5.67
C LEU A 19 -12.47 -7.37 -5.28
N GLU A 20 -12.04 -7.52 -4.03
CA GLU A 20 -11.31 -8.74 -3.61
C GLU A 20 -12.23 -9.96 -3.59
N SER A 21 -13.55 -9.80 -3.38
CA SER A 21 -14.50 -10.92 -3.50
C SER A 21 -14.46 -11.61 -4.87
N LEU A 22 -14.12 -10.87 -5.93
CA LEU A 22 -14.00 -11.42 -7.28
C LEU A 22 -12.81 -12.37 -7.42
N LEU A 23 -11.82 -12.32 -6.52
CA LEU A 23 -10.66 -13.22 -6.56
C LEU A 23 -11.07 -14.69 -6.38
N VAL A 24 -12.25 -14.97 -5.82
CA VAL A 24 -12.78 -16.33 -5.70
C VAL A 24 -12.97 -16.97 -7.09
N ASP A 25 -13.31 -16.17 -8.10
CA ASP A 25 -13.60 -16.64 -9.46
C ASP A 25 -12.32 -16.97 -10.25
N ALA A 26 -11.13 -16.77 -9.66
CA ALA A 26 -9.86 -17.06 -10.31
C ALA A 26 -9.72 -18.58 -10.56
N PRO A 27 -9.63 -19.03 -11.83
CA PRO A 27 -9.35 -20.42 -12.14
C PRO A 27 -7.89 -20.75 -11.78
N LEU A 28 -7.70 -21.71 -10.87
CA LEU A 28 -6.39 -22.15 -10.42
C LEU A 28 -6.09 -23.57 -10.92
N SER A 29 -4.92 -23.75 -11.51
CA SER A 29 -4.40 -25.07 -11.83
C SER A 29 -3.74 -25.71 -10.59
N ALA A 30 -3.49 -27.02 -10.64
CA ALA A 30 -2.72 -27.70 -9.59
C ALA A 30 -1.32 -27.09 -9.39
N ALA A 31 -0.68 -26.61 -10.46
CA ALA A 31 0.61 -25.93 -10.37
C ALA A 31 0.50 -24.58 -9.66
N ASP A 32 -0.57 -23.83 -9.90
CA ASP A 32 -0.82 -22.56 -9.21
C ASP A 32 -1.04 -22.78 -7.71
N LEU A 33 -1.84 -23.79 -7.34
CA LEU A 33 -2.09 -24.16 -5.94
C LEU A 33 -0.80 -24.57 -5.22
N THR A 34 0.04 -25.38 -5.86
CA THR A 34 1.35 -25.78 -5.29
C THR A 34 2.26 -24.57 -5.07
N ALA A 35 2.33 -23.66 -6.03
CA ALA A 35 3.13 -22.44 -5.89
C ALA A 35 2.62 -21.55 -4.75
N MET A 36 1.30 -21.38 -4.63
CA MET A 36 0.71 -20.61 -3.51
C MET A 36 0.95 -21.28 -2.15
N ARG A 37 0.83 -22.62 -2.06
CA ARG A 37 1.16 -23.36 -0.82
C ARG A 37 2.61 -23.15 -0.39
N THR A 38 3.55 -23.12 -1.33
CA THR A 38 4.96 -22.81 -1.02
C THR A 38 5.11 -21.42 -0.40
N ILE A 39 4.35 -20.42 -0.86
CA ILE A 39 4.34 -19.09 -0.26
C ILE A 39 3.75 -19.14 1.17
N CYS A 40 2.68 -19.90 1.39
CA CYS A 40 2.11 -20.10 2.72
C CYS A 40 3.09 -20.78 3.69
N ASP A 41 3.86 -21.76 3.24
CA ASP A 41 4.90 -22.40 4.04
C ASP A 41 5.98 -21.39 4.46
N MET A 42 6.38 -20.50 3.53
CA MET A 42 7.30 -19.39 3.84
C MET A 42 6.69 -18.43 4.87
N GLN A 43 5.41 -18.07 4.74
CA GLN A 43 4.70 -17.22 5.71
C GLN A 43 4.61 -17.89 7.09
N ALA A 44 4.34 -19.20 7.14
CA ALA A 44 4.32 -19.97 8.38
C ALA A 44 5.70 -20.00 9.04
N ALA A 45 6.77 -20.21 8.27
CA ALA A 45 8.14 -20.15 8.78
C ALA A 45 8.46 -18.78 9.38
N LEU A 46 8.04 -17.67 8.74
CA LEU A 46 8.23 -16.32 9.31
C LEU A 46 7.51 -16.12 10.65
N ARG A 47 6.31 -16.70 10.82
CA ARG A 47 5.56 -16.63 12.08
C ARG A 47 6.23 -17.39 13.23
N SER A 48 7.05 -18.39 12.92
CA SER A 48 7.77 -19.20 13.91
C SER A 48 9.04 -18.55 14.46
N VAL A 49 9.49 -17.43 13.88
CA VAL A 49 10.68 -16.71 14.32
C VAL A 49 10.37 -15.91 15.60
N PRO A 50 11.21 -15.98 16.65
CA PRO A 50 10.99 -15.25 17.90
C PRO A 50 10.84 -13.74 17.69
N THR A 51 9.84 -13.15 18.36
CA THR A 51 9.48 -11.72 18.32
C THR A 51 10.57 -10.75 18.81
N SER A 52 11.69 -11.27 19.34
CA SER A 52 12.89 -10.50 19.71
C SER A 52 13.78 -10.13 18.52
N THR A 53 13.49 -10.64 17.31
CA THR A 53 14.22 -10.27 16.09
C THR A 53 13.64 -9.02 15.42
N PRO A 54 14.47 -8.23 14.71
CA PRO A 54 14.10 -6.86 14.33
C PRO A 54 12.88 -6.78 13.40
N SER A 55 12.22 -5.62 13.45
CA SER A 55 10.98 -5.15 12.78
C SER A 55 10.79 -5.39 11.25
N GLY A 56 11.64 -6.16 10.57
CA GLY A 56 11.58 -6.39 9.12
C GLY A 56 10.55 -7.43 8.66
N TYR A 57 10.10 -8.33 9.53
CA TYR A 57 9.24 -9.45 9.15
C TYR A 57 7.84 -9.05 8.68
N GLY A 58 7.29 -7.95 9.17
CA GLY A 58 5.98 -7.46 8.75
C GLY A 58 5.94 -7.05 7.26
N SER A 59 6.98 -6.37 6.79
CA SER A 59 7.11 -5.98 5.38
C SER A 59 7.28 -7.20 4.46
N LEU A 60 8.06 -8.20 4.90
CA LEU A 60 8.26 -9.43 4.16
C LEU A 60 6.98 -10.27 4.10
N HIS A 61 6.22 -10.37 5.21
CA HIS A 61 4.92 -11.04 5.22
C HIS A 61 3.94 -10.40 4.24
N ARG A 62 3.85 -9.06 4.24
CA ARG A 62 3.01 -8.32 3.29
C ARG A 62 3.44 -8.53 1.84
N SER A 63 4.74 -8.71 1.58
CA SER A 63 5.23 -9.01 0.24
C SER A 63 4.75 -10.38 -0.26
N TYR A 64 4.67 -11.39 0.63
CA TYR A 64 4.11 -12.69 0.29
C TYR A 64 2.60 -12.64 0.11
N ASP A 65 1.89 -11.89 0.96
CA ASP A 65 0.46 -11.62 0.79
C ASP A 65 0.18 -10.95 -0.56
N ARG A 66 1.04 -10.03 -0.97
CA ARG A 66 0.93 -9.35 -2.25
C ARG A 66 1.17 -10.30 -3.41
N GLN A 67 2.17 -11.18 -3.32
CA GLN A 67 2.44 -12.18 -4.36
C GLN A 67 1.24 -13.10 -4.61
N ILE A 68 0.60 -13.63 -3.56
CA ILE A 68 -0.60 -14.48 -3.72
C ILE A 68 -1.74 -13.71 -4.38
N ARG A 69 -1.98 -12.47 -3.94
CA ARG A 69 -3.01 -11.58 -4.52
C ARG A 69 -2.75 -11.29 -6.01
N ASP A 70 -1.50 -11.00 -6.38
CA ASP A 70 -1.12 -10.74 -7.78
C ASP A 70 -1.28 -12.01 -8.65
N MET A 71 -0.93 -13.19 -8.12
CA MET A 71 -1.19 -14.47 -8.78
C MET A 71 -2.69 -14.66 -9.04
N LEU A 72 -3.55 -14.43 -8.04
CA LEU A 72 -5.00 -14.53 -8.18
C LEU A 72 -5.54 -13.53 -9.21
N ALA A 73 -5.16 -12.26 -9.13
CA ALA A 73 -5.61 -11.23 -10.05
C ALA A 73 -5.20 -11.52 -11.50
N THR A 74 -4.02 -12.08 -11.71
CA THR A 74 -3.55 -12.51 -13.04
C THR A 74 -4.45 -13.60 -13.62
N LYS A 75 -5.00 -14.48 -12.78
CA LYS A 75 -5.84 -15.61 -13.20
C LYS A 75 -7.29 -15.22 -13.49
N LEU A 76 -7.77 -14.08 -12.99
CA LEU A 76 -9.15 -13.60 -13.22
C LEU A 76 -9.53 -13.37 -14.68
N LYS A 77 -8.56 -13.29 -15.61
CA LYS A 77 -8.80 -12.92 -17.03
C LYS A 77 -9.55 -11.59 -17.19
N ALA A 78 -9.46 -10.70 -16.19
CA ALA A 78 -10.10 -9.39 -16.16
C ALA A 78 -9.05 -8.29 -15.93
N PRO A 79 -8.28 -7.88 -16.96
CA PRO A 79 -7.11 -7.02 -16.80
C PRO A 79 -7.43 -5.64 -16.22
N LEU A 80 -8.61 -5.10 -16.52
CA LEU A 80 -9.08 -3.84 -15.93
C LEU A 80 -9.27 -3.97 -14.41
N ILE A 81 -9.92 -5.06 -13.98
CA ILE A 81 -10.16 -5.34 -12.55
C ILE A 81 -8.84 -5.60 -11.83
N ALA A 82 -7.93 -6.36 -12.44
CA ALA A 82 -6.59 -6.60 -11.90
C ALA A 82 -5.82 -5.28 -11.70
N GLY A 83 -5.90 -4.34 -12.66
CA GLY A 83 -5.30 -3.02 -12.51
C GLY A 83 -5.90 -2.19 -11.37
N TRP A 84 -7.22 -2.26 -11.18
CA TRP A 84 -7.89 -1.60 -10.06
C TRP A 84 -7.51 -2.21 -8.71
N LEU A 85 -7.46 -3.54 -8.63
CA LEU A 85 -7.00 -4.28 -7.45
C LEU A 85 -5.56 -3.90 -7.07
N ALA A 86 -4.65 -3.87 -8.05
CA ALA A 86 -3.27 -3.44 -7.81
C ALA A 86 -3.20 -2.02 -7.23
N ASN A 87 -3.91 -1.06 -7.83
CA ASN A 87 -3.94 0.32 -7.31
C ASN A 87 -4.52 0.40 -5.89
N LEU A 88 -5.54 -0.42 -5.62
CA LEU A 88 -6.22 -0.49 -4.33
C LEU A 88 -5.31 -1.06 -3.24
N TRP A 89 -4.55 -2.12 -3.55
CA TRP A 89 -3.57 -2.70 -2.63
C TRP A 89 -2.43 -1.72 -2.35
N ASP A 90 -1.92 -1.01 -3.35
CA ASP A 90 -0.86 0.01 -3.16
C ASP A 90 -1.36 1.19 -2.29
N ARG A 91 -2.64 1.55 -2.39
CA ARG A 91 -3.26 2.52 -1.49
C ARG A 91 -3.40 1.95 -0.09
N SER A 92 -3.87 0.72 0.05
CA SER A 92 -4.03 0.04 1.34
C SER A 92 -2.71 -0.06 2.10
N GLU A 93 -1.64 -0.44 1.41
CA GLU A 93 -0.30 -0.54 1.99
C GLU A 93 0.21 0.82 2.49
N ARG A 94 -0.08 1.92 1.79
CA ARG A 94 0.24 3.27 2.27
C ARG A 94 -0.44 3.61 3.60
N TYR A 95 -1.70 3.20 3.79
CA TYR A 95 -2.39 3.38 5.08
C TYR A 95 -1.76 2.52 6.18
N LEU A 96 -1.47 1.24 5.90
CA LEU A 96 -0.82 0.35 6.86
C LEU A 96 0.55 0.90 7.29
N ASN A 97 1.39 1.31 6.34
CA ASN A 97 2.70 1.89 6.62
C ASN A 97 2.59 3.20 7.40
N TYR A 98 1.56 4.01 7.13
CA TYR A 98 1.28 5.21 7.93
C TYR A 98 0.98 4.84 9.38
N PHE A 99 0.05 3.91 9.62
CA PHE A 99 -0.36 3.50 10.96
C PHE A 99 0.77 2.87 11.77
N GLU A 100 1.57 2.00 11.14
CA GLU A 100 2.73 1.38 11.78
C GLU A 100 3.76 2.44 12.19
N ARG A 101 4.01 3.43 11.33
CA ARG A 101 4.93 4.54 11.65
C ARG A 101 4.40 5.44 12.77
N THR A 102 3.08 5.58 12.91
CA THR A 102 2.46 6.37 13.98
C THR A 102 2.18 5.57 15.25
N GLY A 103 2.66 4.31 15.34
CA GLY A 103 2.65 3.53 16.58
C GLY A 103 1.45 2.58 16.77
N ALA A 104 0.66 2.31 15.73
CA ALA A 104 -0.51 1.43 15.83
C ALA A 104 -0.19 -0.08 15.98
N GLY A 105 1.08 -0.45 16.18
CA GLY A 105 1.54 -1.84 16.12
C GLY A 105 1.53 -2.40 14.70
N ALA A 106 1.99 -3.64 14.54
CA ALA A 106 2.04 -4.30 13.23
C ALA A 106 0.64 -4.67 12.73
N ALA A 107 0.41 -4.47 11.43
CA ALA A 107 -0.84 -4.89 10.80
C ALA A 107 -1.01 -6.42 10.85
N PRO A 108 -2.26 -6.92 11.00
CA PRO A 108 -2.53 -8.35 10.96
C PRO A 108 -2.14 -8.93 9.61
N CYS A 109 -1.55 -10.10 9.66
CA CYS A 109 -1.11 -10.89 8.55
C CYS A 109 -2.20 -11.91 8.19
N PHE A 110 -2.62 -11.97 6.92
CA PHE A 110 -3.68 -12.89 6.51
C PHE A 110 -3.09 -14.27 6.21
N ASP A 111 -3.72 -15.32 6.74
CA ASP A 111 -3.33 -16.69 6.43
C ASP A 111 -4.09 -17.18 5.20
N TRP A 112 -3.37 -17.37 4.09
CA TRP A 112 -3.96 -17.84 2.83
C TRP A 112 -4.22 -19.35 2.80
N THR A 113 -3.69 -20.11 3.76
CA THR A 113 -3.80 -21.58 3.76
C THR A 113 -5.25 -22.05 3.65
N PRO A 114 -6.20 -21.56 4.46
CA PRO A 114 -7.59 -22.02 4.38
C PRO A 114 -8.26 -21.67 3.06
N PHE A 115 -7.96 -20.49 2.49
CA PHE A 115 -8.44 -20.10 1.17
C PHE A 115 -7.96 -21.07 0.08
N ILE A 116 -6.66 -21.42 0.09
CA ILE A 116 -6.06 -22.30 -0.91
C ILE A 116 -6.63 -23.72 -0.81
N GLU A 117 -6.83 -24.23 0.42
CA GLU A 117 -7.45 -25.54 0.61
C GLU A 117 -8.91 -25.55 0.14
N ALA A 118 -9.68 -24.50 0.42
CA ALA A 118 -11.03 -24.34 -0.10
C ALA A 118 -11.05 -24.33 -1.65
N LYS A 119 -10.14 -23.58 -2.29
CA LYS A 119 -9.99 -23.59 -3.76
C LYS A 119 -9.58 -24.96 -4.31
N ALA A 120 -8.73 -25.70 -3.60
CA ALA A 120 -8.32 -27.05 -4.00
C ALA A 120 -9.49 -28.06 -3.96
N LEU A 121 -10.43 -27.86 -3.05
CA LEU A 121 -11.66 -28.65 -2.91
C LEU A 121 -12.83 -28.15 -3.75
N ALA A 122 -12.62 -27.11 -4.58
CA ALA A 122 -13.68 -26.41 -5.31
C ALA A 122 -14.83 -25.89 -4.42
N ASN A 123 -14.51 -25.56 -3.16
CA ASN A 123 -15.45 -24.98 -2.21
C ASN A 123 -15.37 -23.44 -2.28
N ASP A 124 -16.01 -22.87 -3.30
CA ASP A 124 -15.95 -21.43 -3.54
C ASP A 124 -16.66 -20.61 -2.45
N GLU A 125 -17.63 -21.19 -1.73
CA GLU A 125 -18.30 -20.55 -0.59
C GLU A 125 -17.33 -20.32 0.57
N GLU A 126 -16.56 -21.35 0.95
CA GLU A 126 -15.55 -21.24 1.99
C GLU A 126 -14.39 -20.35 1.56
N ALA A 127 -13.98 -20.41 0.29
CA ALA A 127 -12.98 -19.49 -0.26
C ALA A 127 -13.46 -18.03 -0.19
N ALA A 128 -14.74 -17.76 -0.48
CA ALA A 128 -15.31 -16.42 -0.38
C ALA A 128 -15.34 -15.92 1.08
N ALA A 129 -15.74 -16.78 2.02
CA ALA A 129 -15.75 -16.45 3.45
C ALA A 129 -14.35 -16.08 3.97
N ASN A 130 -13.31 -16.78 3.50
CA ASN A 130 -11.93 -16.45 3.85
C ASN A 130 -11.50 -15.06 3.34
N LEU A 131 -11.86 -14.69 2.11
CA LEU A 131 -11.57 -13.36 1.56
C LEU A 131 -12.36 -12.25 2.26
N GLU A 132 -13.60 -12.52 2.64
CA GLU A 132 -14.42 -11.60 3.42
C GLU A 132 -13.79 -11.33 4.78
N GLU A 133 -13.37 -12.37 5.50
CA GLU A 133 -12.69 -12.22 6.78
C GLU A 133 -11.36 -11.47 6.64
N ALA A 134 -10.61 -11.68 5.55
CA ALA A 134 -9.41 -10.89 5.24
C ALA A 134 -9.71 -9.40 5.11
N CYS A 135 -10.79 -9.06 4.39
CA CYS A 135 -11.23 -7.67 4.20
C CYS A 135 -11.72 -7.06 5.51
N MET A 136 -12.46 -7.83 6.33
CA MET A 136 -12.95 -7.40 7.65
C MET A 136 -11.81 -7.20 8.64
N ALA A 137 -10.80 -8.07 8.66
CA ALA A 137 -9.61 -7.92 9.48
C ALA A 137 -8.85 -6.63 9.14
N PHE A 138 -8.65 -6.34 7.86
CA PHE A 138 -8.08 -5.07 7.42
C PHE A 138 -8.94 -3.87 7.86
N ALA A 139 -10.25 -3.94 7.68
CA ALA A 139 -11.17 -2.86 8.05
C ALA A 139 -11.12 -2.57 9.56
N ARG A 140 -11.22 -3.61 10.40
CA ARG A 140 -11.15 -3.50 11.87
C ARG A 140 -9.83 -2.89 12.32
N PHE A 141 -8.71 -3.39 11.80
CA PHE A 141 -7.38 -2.85 12.13
C PHE A 141 -7.28 -1.37 11.74
N SER A 142 -7.50 -1.06 10.47
CA SER A 142 -7.27 0.28 9.93
C SER A 142 -8.19 1.35 10.56
N GLN A 143 -9.44 1.00 10.86
CA GLN A 143 -10.37 1.90 11.56
C GLN A 143 -9.91 2.15 13.00
N SER A 144 -9.50 1.10 13.73
CA SER A 144 -9.00 1.23 15.09
C SER A 144 -7.73 2.06 15.15
N SER A 145 -6.81 1.85 14.19
CA SER A 145 -5.57 2.61 14.05
C SER A 145 -5.83 4.08 13.68
N LEU A 146 -6.82 4.36 12.83
CA LEU A 146 -7.19 5.72 12.48
C LEU A 146 -7.71 6.49 13.70
N LEU A 147 -8.64 5.92 14.45
CA LEU A 147 -9.16 6.54 15.68
C LEU A 147 -8.04 6.80 16.69
N SER A 148 -7.14 5.82 16.85
CA SER A 148 -5.97 5.98 17.73
C SER A 148 -5.01 7.06 17.23
N SER A 149 -4.80 7.18 15.91
CA SER A 149 -3.94 8.20 15.31
C SER A 149 -4.52 9.62 15.39
N GLU A 150 -5.84 9.79 15.27
CA GLU A 150 -6.51 11.08 15.42
C GLU A 150 -6.49 11.56 16.88
N LEU A 151 -6.55 10.62 17.84
CA LEU A 151 -6.42 10.91 19.27
C LEU A 151 -4.97 11.25 19.67
N VAL A 152 -3.97 10.82 18.89
CA VAL A 152 -2.54 11.10 19.09
C VAL A 152 -2.08 12.31 18.26
N ALA A 153 -3.00 13.15 17.75
CA ALA A 153 -2.66 14.36 17.02
C ALA A 153 -1.55 15.15 17.75
N PRO A 154 -0.40 15.42 17.10
CA PRO A 154 0.69 16.12 17.75
C PRO A 154 0.21 17.52 18.12
N GLU A 155 0.54 17.94 19.34
CA GLU A 155 0.62 19.36 19.69
C GLU A 155 1.26 20.07 18.50
N ALA A 156 0.52 21.00 17.88
CA ALA A 156 0.84 21.56 16.58
C ALA A 156 2.33 21.93 16.53
N ALA A 157 3.09 21.23 15.69
CA ALA A 157 4.51 21.53 15.52
C ALA A 157 4.62 23.03 15.22
N PRO A 158 5.40 23.81 16.00
CA PRO A 158 5.49 25.23 15.77
C PRO A 158 5.95 25.47 14.33
N PRO A 159 5.37 26.46 13.64
CA PRO A 159 5.66 26.68 12.23
C PRO A 159 7.17 26.83 12.05
N ALA A 160 7.73 26.05 11.13
CA ALA A 160 9.15 26.14 10.79
C ALA A 160 9.50 27.61 10.45
N PRO A 161 10.63 28.14 10.96
CA PRO A 161 11.02 29.50 10.69
C PRO A 161 11.17 29.69 9.18
N ARG A 162 10.33 30.57 8.63
CA ARG A 162 10.29 30.96 7.22
C ARG A 162 11.68 31.45 6.84
N ALA A 163 12.43 30.65 6.08
CA ALA A 163 13.71 31.08 5.51
C ALA A 163 13.46 32.36 4.70
N ALA A 164 14.02 33.47 5.18
CA ALA A 164 13.92 34.76 4.52
C ALA A 164 14.59 34.68 3.15
N ARG A 165 13.77 34.71 2.09
CA ARG A 165 14.27 34.80 0.72
C ARG A 165 14.60 36.26 0.39
N ALA A 166 15.90 36.48 0.16
CA ALA A 166 16.53 37.51 -0.67
C ALA A 166 16.42 38.99 -0.25
N LYS A 167 17.56 39.57 0.16
CA LYS A 167 17.89 40.97 -0.16
C LYS A 167 18.61 41.00 -1.50
N THR A 168 17.95 41.61 -2.48
CA THR A 168 18.54 42.20 -3.67
C THR A 168 19.70 43.11 -3.28
N ALA A 169 20.89 42.86 -3.80
CA ALA A 169 21.92 43.88 -3.94
C ALA A 169 22.21 44.02 -5.44
N LEU A 170 21.74 45.14 -6.00
CA LEU A 170 22.12 45.64 -7.31
C LEU A 170 23.65 45.68 -7.40
N LEU A 171 24.21 45.10 -8.45
CA LEU A 171 25.51 45.53 -8.96
C LEU A 171 25.27 46.41 -10.20
N PRO A 172 25.87 47.61 -10.30
CA PRO A 172 25.67 48.52 -11.42
C PRO A 172 26.37 47.99 -12.68
N GLN A 173 25.68 48.01 -13.82
CA GLN A 173 26.32 47.90 -15.13
C GLN A 173 26.98 49.24 -15.51
N PRO A 174 28.25 49.26 -15.96
CA PRO A 174 28.79 50.41 -16.65
C PRO A 174 28.56 50.30 -18.17
N THR A 175 27.62 51.12 -18.63
CA THR A 175 27.68 52.01 -19.80
C THR A 175 28.29 51.51 -21.12
N ARG A 176 27.36 51.35 -22.07
CA ARG A 176 27.47 51.50 -23.53
C ARG A 176 28.26 52.77 -23.95
N ARG A 177 29.28 52.60 -24.81
CA ARG A 177 29.77 53.60 -25.80
C ARG A 177 29.83 52.90 -27.15
N GLU A 178 28.83 53.13 -27.99
CA GLU A 178 28.85 54.01 -29.17
C GLU A 178 29.50 53.37 -30.40
N ARG A 179 28.62 53.04 -31.35
CA ARG A 179 28.94 52.66 -32.72
C ARG A 179 29.54 53.86 -33.44
N SER A 180 30.67 53.66 -34.11
CA SER A 180 31.03 54.48 -35.27
C SER A 180 31.04 53.59 -36.50
N SER A 181 30.12 53.88 -37.41
CA SER A 181 30.05 53.35 -38.77
C SER A 181 30.33 54.50 -39.72
N LYS A 182 31.42 54.42 -40.47
CA LYS A 182 31.67 55.06 -41.79
C LYS A 182 32.88 54.30 -42.39
N ARG A 183 33.09 54.06 -43.68
CA ARG A 183 32.30 54.00 -44.93
C ARG A 183 33.34 53.51 -45.98
N THR A 184 32.91 52.67 -46.90
CA THR A 184 33.37 52.46 -48.29
C THR A 184 34.71 53.08 -48.74
N THR A 185 35.66 52.25 -49.20
CA THR A 185 36.01 51.95 -50.61
C THR A 185 37.11 50.89 -50.64
#